data_AF-A0A950YN92-F1
#
_entry.id   AF-A0A950YN92-F1
#
_cell.length_a   1.000
_cell.length_b   1.000
_cell.length_c   1.000
_cell.angle_alpha   90.00
_cell.angle_beta   90.00
_cell.angle_gamma   90.00
#
_symmetry.space_group_name_H-M   'P 1'
#
loop_
_entity.id
_entity.type
_entity.pdbx_description
1 polymer ?
#
loop_
_entity_poly.entity_id
_entity_poly.type
_entity_poly.pdbx_seq_one_letter_code
_entity_poly.pdbx_strand_id
1 'polypeptide(L)'
;MISTMLYSDPACPWAYSESPALRVLEWRYGSQLSWRLVVVGLTESASQYERRGHTPVRGALGQVRFRRFGMPFAPAPKSRLSATARACRAVVATRLAHPGREWAVFRALQLANFTTPLLLDDDEQLAGVLRSVPEIDAEAIISRLDAPEVTEAYERDRAETRSAAGSPAELQGKTATTDGPVRFTAP
;
A
#
# COMPACT_ATOMS: atom_id res chain seq x y z
N MET A 1 0.52 22.68 -13.98
CA MET A 1 0.43 21.67 -12.91
C MET A 1 0.77 20.31 -13.50
N ILE A 2 1.74 19.60 -12.93
CA ILE A 2 2.22 18.30 -13.41
C ILE A 2 1.41 17.21 -12.71
N SER A 3 0.73 16.37 -13.48
CA SER A 3 0.04 15.20 -12.93
C SER A 3 1.06 14.14 -12.54
N THR A 4 0.98 13.64 -11.31
CA THR A 4 1.88 12.63 -10.77
C THR A 4 1.08 11.47 -10.19
N MET A 5 1.37 10.26 -10.65
CA MET A 5 0.71 9.06 -10.16
C MET A 5 1.69 8.21 -9.35
N LEU A 6 1.27 7.81 -8.15
CA LEU A 6 1.99 6.89 -7.31
C LEU A 6 1.23 5.57 -7.24
N TYR A 7 1.76 4.54 -7.89
CA TYR A 7 1.34 3.16 -7.67
C TYR A 7 2.00 2.66 -6.40
N SER A 8 1.23 2.18 -5.43
CA SER A 8 1.77 1.73 -4.16
C SER A 8 0.93 0.69 -3.44
N ASP A 9 1.47 0.12 -2.37
CA ASP A 9 0.76 -0.81 -1.49
C ASP A 9 1.27 -0.61 -0.05
N PRO A 10 0.40 -0.60 0.97
CA PRO A 10 0.81 -0.43 2.37
C PRO A 10 1.82 -1.47 2.86
N ALA A 11 1.86 -2.65 2.24
CA ALA A 11 2.75 -3.75 2.59
C ALA A 11 4.01 -3.84 1.72
N CYS A 12 4.20 -2.97 0.72
CA CYS A 12 5.39 -3.01 -0.12
C CYS A 12 6.60 -2.38 0.59
N PRO A 13 7.66 -3.15 0.90
CA PRO A 13 8.82 -2.62 1.61
C PRO A 13 9.67 -1.68 0.75
N TRP A 14 9.66 -1.84 -0.58
CA TRP A 14 10.32 -0.92 -1.52
C TRP A 14 9.61 0.45 -1.50
N ALA A 15 8.29 0.45 -1.69
CA ALA A 15 7.51 1.68 -1.70
C ALA A 15 7.56 2.44 -0.38
N TYR A 16 7.58 1.71 0.75
CA TYR A 16 7.82 2.31 2.05
C TYR A 16 9.22 2.94 2.15
N SER A 17 10.23 2.24 1.63
CA SER A 17 11.62 2.72 1.57
C SER A 17 11.81 3.96 0.70
N GLU A 18 10.97 4.15 -0.32
CA GLU A 18 11.00 5.31 -1.24
C GLU A 18 10.32 6.56 -0.68
N SER A 19 9.68 6.47 0.49
CA SER A 19 8.98 7.62 1.11
C SER A 19 9.85 8.89 1.23
N PRO A 20 11.14 8.83 1.62
CA PRO A 20 12.00 10.01 1.68
C PRO A 20 12.20 10.68 0.32
N ALA A 21 12.39 9.90 -0.76
CA ALA A 21 12.54 10.44 -2.10
C ALA A 21 11.25 11.15 -2.56
N LEU A 22 10.09 10.57 -2.24
CA LEU A 22 8.79 11.21 -2.50
C LEU A 22 8.62 12.52 -1.72
N ARG A 23 9.07 12.59 -0.45
CA ARG A 23 9.06 13.85 0.32
C ARG A 23 9.98 14.91 -0.29
N VAL A 24 11.12 14.52 -0.86
CA VAL A 24 12.00 15.45 -1.58
C VAL A 24 11.31 16.03 -2.82
N LEU A 25 10.56 15.22 -3.59
CA LEU A 25 9.78 15.71 -4.73
C LEU A 25 8.71 16.71 -4.28
N GLU A 26 7.96 16.40 -3.23
CA GLU A 26 6.96 17.31 -2.66
C GLU A 26 7.60 18.62 -2.16
N TRP A 27 8.75 18.56 -1.48
CA TRP A 27 9.45 19.76 -1.01
C TRP A 27 9.96 20.63 -2.16
N ARG A 28 10.53 20.02 -3.21
CA ARG A 28 11.12 20.76 -4.35
C ARG A 28 10.07 21.41 -5.24
N TYR A 29 8.99 20.71 -5.51
CA TYR A 29 8.01 21.11 -6.53
C TYR A 29 6.69 21.60 -5.92
N GLY A 30 6.37 21.23 -4.68
CA GLY A 30 5.20 21.71 -3.95
C GLY A 30 3.91 21.57 -4.74
N SER A 31 3.15 22.67 -4.81
CA SER A 31 1.88 22.77 -5.52
C SER A 31 1.98 22.63 -7.05
N GLN A 32 3.19 22.54 -7.61
CA GLN A 32 3.35 22.23 -9.02
C GLN A 32 2.98 20.78 -9.34
N LEU A 33 3.02 19.88 -8.35
CA LEU A 33 2.64 18.47 -8.50
C LEU A 33 1.20 18.25 -8.02
N SER A 34 0.42 17.53 -8.83
CA SER A 34 -0.89 16.99 -8.44
C SER A 34 -0.77 15.48 -8.29
N TRP A 35 -0.77 15.00 -7.06
CA TRP A 35 -0.56 13.60 -6.75
C TRP A 35 -1.86 12.79 -6.74
N ARG A 36 -1.81 11.59 -7.30
CA ARG A 36 -2.86 10.57 -7.14
C ARG A 36 -2.23 9.26 -6.67
N LEU A 37 -2.76 8.72 -5.58
CA LEU A 37 -2.41 7.39 -5.09
C LEU A 37 -3.25 6.33 -5.81
N VAL A 38 -2.63 5.26 -6.26
CA VAL A 38 -3.28 4.08 -6.84
C VAL A 38 -2.80 2.85 -6.08
N VAL A 39 -3.72 2.15 -5.41
CA VAL A 39 -3.35 0.97 -4.62
C VAL A 39 -3.24 -0.28 -5.52
N VAL A 40 -2.13 -1.01 -5.39
CA VAL A 40 -1.82 -2.15 -6.25
C VAL A 40 -2.59 -3.41 -5.84
N GLY A 41 -2.79 -3.63 -4.55
CA GLY A 41 -3.35 -4.89 -4.04
C GLY A 41 -2.41 -6.07 -4.33
N LEU A 42 -1.24 -6.09 -3.68
CA LEU A 42 -0.20 -7.10 -3.91
C LEU A 42 -0.71 -8.55 -3.71
N THR A 43 -1.58 -8.76 -2.72
CA THR A 43 -2.25 -10.05 -2.49
C THR A 43 -3.65 -9.87 -1.92
N GLU A 44 -4.59 -10.63 -2.49
CA GLU A 44 -6.00 -10.70 -2.05
C GLU A 44 -6.18 -11.65 -0.86
N SER A 45 -5.37 -12.70 -0.77
CA SER A 45 -5.41 -13.64 0.34
C SER A 45 -4.02 -14.08 0.77
N ALA A 46 -3.86 -14.37 2.07
CA ALA A 46 -2.62 -14.87 2.64
C ALA A 46 -2.14 -16.16 1.93
N SER A 47 -3.08 -16.99 1.46
CA SER A 47 -2.78 -18.22 0.71
C SER A 47 -1.94 -18.01 -0.55
N GLN A 48 -2.02 -16.82 -1.18
CA GLN A 48 -1.18 -16.50 -2.34
C GLN A 48 0.29 -16.37 -1.94
N TYR A 49 0.57 -15.81 -0.77
CA TYR A 49 1.92 -15.75 -0.23
C TYR A 49 2.41 -17.14 0.22
N GLU A 50 1.54 -17.97 0.80
CA GLU A 50 1.87 -19.35 1.17
C GLU A 50 2.31 -20.17 -0.06
N ARG A 51 1.53 -20.12 -1.15
CA ARG A 51 1.88 -20.81 -2.41
C ARG A 51 3.20 -20.34 -3.02
N ARG A 52 3.61 -19.09 -2.75
CA ARG A 52 4.90 -18.52 -3.15
C ARG A 52 6.04 -18.85 -2.17
N GLY A 53 5.77 -19.63 -1.11
CA GLY A 53 6.76 -20.05 -0.12
C GLY A 53 7.16 -18.94 0.86
N HIS A 54 6.28 -17.96 1.10
CA HIS A 54 6.48 -17.01 2.18
C HIS A 54 6.12 -17.63 3.52
N THR A 55 6.76 -17.14 4.58
CA THR A 55 6.43 -17.43 5.98
C THR A 55 6.58 -16.15 6.78
N PRO A 56 5.95 -16.02 7.97
CA PRO A 56 6.13 -14.83 8.81
C PRO A 56 7.59 -14.57 9.18
N VAL A 57 8.36 -15.62 9.46
CA VAL A 57 9.82 -15.53 9.73
C VAL A 57 10.58 -15.01 8.51
N ARG A 58 10.29 -15.54 7.30
CA ARG A 58 10.92 -15.06 6.07
C ARG A 58 10.58 -13.59 5.79
N GLY A 59 9.36 -13.16 6.12
CA GLY A 59 8.94 -11.76 6.05
C GLY A 59 9.79 -10.86 6.95
N ALA A 60 9.95 -11.22 8.23
CA ALA A 60 10.77 -10.49 9.19
C ALA A 60 12.24 -10.42 8.74
N LEU A 61 12.83 -11.55 8.33
CA LEU A 61 14.20 -11.57 7.78
C LEU A 61 14.34 -10.69 6.52
N GLY A 62 13.30 -10.64 5.69
CA GLY A 62 13.22 -9.73 4.55
C GLY A 62 13.33 -8.27 4.97
N GLN A 63 12.57 -7.85 5.98
CA GLN A 63 12.56 -6.47 6.49
C GLN A 63 13.94 -6.01 7.00
N VAL A 64 14.77 -6.91 7.58
CA VAL A 64 16.14 -6.58 7.99
C VAL A 64 16.95 -5.99 6.83
N ARG A 65 16.79 -6.54 5.62
CA ARG A 65 17.54 -6.10 4.43
C ARG A 65 17.16 -4.69 3.96
N PHE A 66 15.96 -4.23 4.29
CA PHE A 66 15.46 -2.91 3.88
C PHE A 66 15.91 -1.78 4.81
N ARG A 67 16.45 -2.09 6.01
CA ARG A 67 17.03 -1.08 6.92
C ARG A 67 18.12 -0.22 6.26
N ARG A 68 18.80 -0.75 5.24
CA ARG A 68 19.81 -0.03 4.45
C ARG A 68 19.27 1.24 3.76
N PHE A 69 17.95 1.34 3.56
CA PHE A 69 17.31 2.50 2.94
C PHE A 69 16.92 3.59 3.95
N GLY A 70 17.27 3.44 5.23
CA GLY A 70 17.12 4.49 6.26
C GLY A 70 15.71 4.63 6.85
N MET A 71 14.73 3.87 6.34
CA MET A 71 13.38 3.84 6.90
C MET A 71 13.29 2.94 8.14
N PRO A 72 12.41 3.23 9.12
CA PRO A 72 12.32 2.44 10.33
C PRO A 72 11.63 1.10 10.06
N PHE A 73 12.33 0.02 10.45
CA PHE A 73 11.81 -1.34 10.48
C PHE A 73 12.06 -1.95 11.87
N ALA A 74 11.04 -2.56 12.45
CA ALA A 74 11.15 -3.38 13.66
C ALA A 74 10.78 -4.84 13.31
N PRO A 75 11.72 -5.62 12.72
CA PRO A 75 11.42 -6.96 12.24
C PRO A 75 11.02 -7.88 13.37
N ALA A 76 9.78 -8.34 13.32
CA ALA A 76 9.23 -9.38 14.17
C ALA A 76 8.36 -10.29 13.31
N PRO A 77 8.45 -11.63 13.45
CA PRO A 77 7.50 -12.52 12.80
C PRO A 77 6.07 -12.17 13.22
N LYS A 78 5.18 -12.00 12.25
CA LYS A 78 3.74 -11.87 12.49
C LYS A 78 3.16 -13.22 12.95
N SER A 79 2.01 -13.20 13.62
CA SER A 79 1.33 -14.43 14.06
C SER A 79 0.93 -15.34 12.90
N ARG A 80 0.63 -14.76 11.73
CA ARG A 80 0.36 -15.44 10.46
C ARG A 80 0.75 -14.56 9.27
N LEU A 81 0.70 -15.12 8.07
CA LEU A 81 0.75 -14.30 6.85
C LEU A 81 -0.50 -13.43 6.75
N SER A 82 -0.31 -12.25 6.17
CA SER A 82 -1.35 -11.23 6.00
C SER A 82 -1.47 -10.90 4.52
N ALA A 83 -2.70 -10.88 4.01
CA ALA A 83 -3.01 -10.24 2.74
C ALA A 83 -2.87 -8.72 2.83
N THR A 84 -2.90 -8.03 1.68
CA THR A 84 -2.76 -6.56 1.60
C THR A 84 -4.04 -5.86 1.14
N ALA A 85 -4.97 -6.60 0.53
CA ALA A 85 -6.20 -6.07 -0.05
C ALA A 85 -7.07 -5.32 0.97
N ARG A 86 -7.21 -5.81 2.21
CA ARG A 86 -8.03 -5.16 3.24
C ARG A 86 -7.50 -3.77 3.61
N ALA A 87 -6.19 -3.64 3.83
CA ALA A 87 -5.54 -2.35 4.03
C ALA A 87 -5.65 -1.42 2.79
N CYS A 88 -5.54 -1.97 1.57
CA CYS A 88 -5.77 -1.18 0.35
C CYS A 88 -7.21 -0.66 0.28
N ARG A 89 -8.20 -1.48 0.64
CA ARG A 89 -9.61 -1.06 0.76
C ARG A 89 -9.79 0.01 1.82
N ALA A 90 -9.08 -0.02 2.94
CA ALA A 90 -9.15 1.03 3.97
C ALA A 90 -8.65 2.38 3.43
N VAL A 91 -7.58 2.38 2.63
CA VAL A 91 -7.09 3.58 1.91
C VAL A 91 -8.15 4.09 0.94
N VAL A 92 -8.76 3.21 0.14
CA VAL A 92 -9.80 3.58 -0.84
C VAL A 92 -11.08 4.08 -0.16
N ALA A 93 -11.55 3.41 0.89
CA ALA A 93 -12.71 3.84 1.68
C ALA A 93 -12.47 5.22 2.29
N THR A 94 -11.26 5.47 2.80
CA THR A 94 -10.85 6.79 3.28
C THR A 94 -10.88 7.81 2.15
N ARG A 95 -10.37 7.50 0.96
CA ARG A 95 -10.41 8.40 -0.21
C ARG A 95 -11.82 8.80 -0.58
N LEU A 96 -12.77 7.86 -0.53
CA LEU A 96 -14.18 8.10 -0.86
C LEU A 96 -14.90 8.93 0.21
N ALA A 97 -14.62 8.69 1.49
CA ALA A 97 -15.26 9.41 2.60
C ALA A 97 -14.63 10.78 2.87
N HIS A 98 -13.31 10.88 2.74
CA HIS A 98 -12.49 12.05 3.08
C HIS A 98 -11.39 12.25 2.03
N PRO A 99 -11.71 12.79 0.84
CA PRO A 99 -10.74 13.00 -0.23
C PRO A 99 -9.50 13.78 0.26
N GLY A 100 -8.31 13.26 -0.03
CA GLY A 100 -7.02 13.80 0.40
C GLY A 100 -6.49 13.20 1.71
N ARG A 101 -7.34 12.57 2.54
CA ARG A 101 -6.91 11.94 3.80
C ARG A 101 -6.39 10.51 3.63
N GLU A 102 -6.59 9.91 2.46
CA GLU A 102 -6.11 8.55 2.16
C GLU A 102 -4.58 8.46 2.28
N TRP A 103 -3.86 9.56 2.07
CA TRP A 103 -2.40 9.62 2.23
C TRP A 103 -1.96 9.44 3.68
N ALA A 104 -2.70 10.03 4.63
CA ALA A 104 -2.41 9.89 6.06
C ALA A 104 -2.69 8.46 6.53
N VAL A 105 -3.81 7.87 6.11
CA VAL A 105 -4.15 6.47 6.39
C VAL A 105 -3.14 5.52 5.74
N PHE A 106 -2.80 5.73 4.48
CA PHE A 106 -1.78 4.96 3.77
C PHE A 106 -0.45 4.98 4.54
N ARG A 107 -0.02 6.17 4.99
CA ARG A 107 1.23 6.32 5.73
C ARG A 107 1.19 5.65 7.11
N ALA A 108 0.09 5.76 7.83
CA ALA A 108 -0.10 5.11 9.12
C ALA A 108 -0.05 3.58 8.99
N LEU A 109 -0.74 3.03 7.99
CA LEU A 109 -0.74 1.59 7.69
C LEU A 109 0.65 1.07 7.29
N GLN A 110 1.37 1.82 6.45
CA GLN A 110 2.77 1.48 6.13
C GLN A 110 3.63 1.42 7.39
N LEU A 111 3.60 2.47 8.21
CA LEU A 111 4.41 2.54 9.42
C LEU A 111 4.07 1.38 10.37
N ALA A 112 2.78 1.15 10.65
CA ALA A 112 2.34 0.06 11.50
C ALA A 112 2.79 -1.31 10.96
N ASN A 113 2.63 -1.57 9.66
CA ASN A 113 3.03 -2.84 9.04
C ASN A 113 4.54 -3.15 9.16
N PHE A 114 5.40 -2.14 9.16
CA PHE A 114 6.85 -2.31 9.18
C PHE A 114 7.48 -2.12 10.56
N THR A 115 6.74 -1.60 11.54
CA THR A 115 7.23 -1.33 12.91
C THR A 115 6.53 -2.15 13.98
N THR A 116 5.55 -2.97 13.62
CA THR A 116 4.80 -3.84 14.55
C THR A 116 4.51 -5.21 13.88
N PRO A 117 4.12 -6.23 14.65
CA PRO A 117 3.66 -7.51 14.08
C PRO A 117 2.21 -7.47 13.54
N LEU A 118 1.62 -6.28 13.34
CA LEU A 118 0.23 -6.07 12.91
C LEU A 118 -0.13 -6.84 11.62
N LEU A 119 -1.35 -7.37 11.58
CA LEU A 119 -1.96 -7.98 10.40
C LEU A 119 -2.78 -6.92 9.64
N LEU A 120 -2.49 -6.75 8.36
CA LEU A 120 -3.17 -5.80 7.47
C LEU A 120 -4.49 -6.33 6.91
N ASP A 121 -4.84 -7.57 7.21
CA ASP A 121 -6.09 -8.23 6.84
C ASP A 121 -6.97 -8.57 8.06
N ASP A 122 -6.74 -7.87 9.17
CA ASP A 122 -7.50 -7.97 10.41
C ASP A 122 -8.15 -6.61 10.71
N ASP A 123 -9.48 -6.57 10.68
CA ASP A 123 -10.25 -5.32 10.75
C ASP A 123 -10.11 -4.58 12.09
N GLU A 124 -9.98 -5.32 13.19
CA GLU A 124 -9.78 -4.73 14.52
C GLU A 124 -8.41 -4.06 14.63
N GLN A 125 -7.38 -4.72 14.10
CA GLN A 125 -6.03 -4.17 14.05
C GLN A 125 -5.95 -2.97 13.10
N LEU A 126 -6.59 -3.03 11.93
CA LEU A 126 -6.71 -1.88 11.03
C LEU A 126 -7.39 -0.70 11.73
N ALA A 127 -8.53 -0.93 12.40
CA ALA A 127 -9.21 0.11 13.19
C ALA A 127 -8.27 0.73 14.22
N GLY A 128 -7.48 -0.09 14.92
CA GLY A 128 -6.46 0.37 15.87
C GLY A 128 -5.45 1.34 15.28
N VAL A 129 -4.98 1.09 14.06
CA VAL A 129 -4.10 2.03 13.35
C VAL A 129 -4.86 3.29 12.95
N LEU A 130 -6.06 3.16 12.38
CA LEU A 130 -6.84 4.29 11.87
C LEU A 130 -7.24 5.26 12.98
N ARG A 131 -7.49 4.81 14.21
CA ARG A 131 -7.77 5.69 15.37
C ARG A 131 -6.63 6.66 15.70
N SER A 132 -5.41 6.37 15.26
CA SER A 132 -4.27 7.29 15.43
C SER A 132 -4.22 8.40 14.38
N VAL A 133 -5.04 8.32 13.33
CA VAL A 133 -5.08 9.30 12.25
C VAL A 133 -6.12 10.37 12.60
N PRO A 134 -5.72 11.66 12.75
CA PRO A 134 -6.67 12.72 13.04
C PRO A 134 -7.77 12.80 11.98
N GLU A 135 -8.97 13.24 12.38
CA GLU A 135 -10.09 13.51 11.46
C GLU A 135 -10.58 12.28 10.67
N ILE A 136 -10.25 11.07 11.15
CA ILE A 136 -10.74 9.80 10.62
C ILE A 136 -11.57 9.10 11.69
N ASP A 137 -12.80 8.73 11.34
CA ASP A 137 -13.62 7.79 12.11
C ASP A 137 -13.24 6.37 11.66
N ALA A 138 -12.42 5.69 12.47
CA ALA A 138 -11.86 4.39 12.11
C ALA A 138 -12.96 3.35 11.90
N GLU A 139 -13.92 3.30 12.81
CA GLU A 139 -15.02 2.35 12.79
C GLU A 139 -15.93 2.58 11.58
N ALA A 140 -16.22 3.84 11.22
CA ALA A 140 -16.95 4.16 10.01
C ALA A 140 -16.21 3.70 8.74
N ILE A 141 -14.89 3.89 8.65
CA ILE A 141 -14.10 3.41 7.51
C ILE A 141 -14.10 1.88 7.43
N ILE A 142 -13.86 1.19 8.55
CA ILE A 142 -13.82 -0.28 8.60
C ILE A 142 -15.17 -0.89 8.23
N SER A 143 -16.29 -0.29 8.67
CA SER A 143 -17.62 -0.77 8.32
C SER A 143 -17.94 -0.73 6.82
N ARG A 144 -17.19 0.07 6.04
CA ARG A 144 -17.42 0.28 4.60
C ARG A 144 -16.50 -0.52 3.69
N LEU A 145 -15.56 -1.30 4.22
CA LEU A 145 -14.55 -1.98 3.39
C LEU A 145 -15.14 -2.91 2.31
N ASP A 146 -16.33 -3.44 2.56
CA ASP A 146 -17.06 -4.33 1.65
C ASP A 146 -18.20 -3.62 0.91
N ALA A 147 -18.37 -2.31 1.10
CA ALA A 147 -19.37 -1.54 0.37
C ALA A 147 -19.11 -1.63 -1.15
N PRO A 148 -20.16 -1.71 -1.99
CA PRO A 148 -20.00 -1.84 -3.44
C PRO A 148 -19.10 -0.75 -4.03
N GLU A 149 -19.27 0.50 -3.61
CA GLU A 149 -18.47 1.63 -4.11
C GLU A 149 -16.99 1.54 -3.74
N VAL A 150 -16.65 0.96 -2.57
CA VAL A 150 -15.26 0.72 -2.15
C VAL A 150 -14.67 -0.43 -2.96
N THR A 151 -15.44 -1.51 -3.15
CA THR A 151 -15.04 -2.65 -3.98
C THR A 151 -14.75 -2.20 -5.41
N GLU A 152 -15.67 -1.46 -6.04
CA GLU A 152 -15.50 -0.95 -7.39
C GLU A 152 -14.30 -0.01 -7.51
N ALA A 153 -14.11 0.91 -6.55
CA ALA A 153 -12.97 1.82 -6.55
C ALA A 153 -11.63 1.08 -6.37
N TYR A 154 -11.58 0.07 -5.50
CA TYR A 154 -10.42 -0.78 -5.32
C TYR A 154 -10.09 -1.59 -6.58
N GLU A 155 -11.10 -2.21 -7.21
CA GLU A 155 -10.89 -2.96 -8.45
C GLU A 155 -10.49 -2.04 -9.62
N ARG A 156 -10.96 -0.78 -9.66
CA ARG A 156 -10.46 0.22 -10.63
C ARG A 156 -8.97 0.51 -10.43
N ASP A 157 -8.54 0.79 -9.20
CA ASP A 157 -7.11 1.02 -8.90
C ASP A 157 -6.27 -0.21 -9.30
N ARG A 158 -6.73 -1.42 -8.97
CA ARG A 158 -6.09 -2.68 -9.37
C ARG A 158 -6.01 -2.88 -10.88
N ALA A 159 -7.09 -2.64 -11.61
CA ALA A 159 -7.13 -2.78 -13.06
C ALA A 159 -6.16 -1.80 -13.73
N GLU A 160 -6.12 -0.56 -13.23
CA GLU A 160 -5.20 0.46 -13.74
C GLU A 160 -3.74 0.11 -13.48
N THR A 161 -3.40 -0.46 -12.33
CA THR A 161 -2.02 -0.92 -12.10
C THR A 161 -1.59 -1.95 -13.13
N ARG A 162 -2.52 -2.73 -13.70
CA ARG A 162 -2.31 -3.80 -14.68
C ARG A 162 -2.38 -3.35 -16.15
N SER A 163 -2.37 -2.03 -16.40
CA SER A 163 -2.39 -1.46 -17.75
C SER A 163 -1.01 -0.97 -18.23
N ALA A 164 0.08 -1.55 -17.71
CA ALA A 164 1.43 -1.03 -17.98
C ALA A 164 2.05 -1.56 -19.27
N ALA A 165 1.40 -2.51 -19.95
CA ALA A 165 1.82 -3.02 -21.26
C ALA A 165 1.90 -1.88 -22.30
N GLY A 166 2.97 -1.83 -23.06
CA GLY A 166 3.27 -0.78 -24.05
C GLY A 166 3.68 0.57 -23.45
N SER A 167 3.78 0.69 -22.12
CA SER A 167 4.14 1.95 -21.48
C SER A 167 5.66 2.20 -21.46
N PRO A 168 6.11 3.45 -21.31
CA PRO A 168 7.52 3.75 -21.06
C PRO A 168 8.09 3.03 -19.83
N ALA A 169 7.27 2.69 -18.84
CA ALA A 169 7.72 1.93 -17.68
C ALA A 169 8.10 0.49 -18.05
N GLU A 170 7.35 -0.15 -18.96
CA GLU A 170 7.70 -1.48 -19.46
C GLU A 170 8.99 -1.45 -20.28
N LEU A 171 9.13 -0.46 -21.18
CA LEU A 171 10.37 -0.26 -21.95
C LEU A 171 11.60 -0.09 -21.05
N GLN A 172 11.43 0.56 -19.89
CA GLN A 172 12.48 0.76 -18.90
C GLN A 172 12.71 -0.44 -17.96
N GLY A 173 11.96 -1.54 -18.11
CA GLY A 173 12.03 -2.69 -17.22
C GLY A 173 11.55 -2.39 -15.78
N LYS A 174 10.67 -1.40 -15.60
CA LYS A 174 10.13 -0.97 -14.29
C LYS A 174 8.72 -1.53 -14.01
N THR A 175 8.37 -2.63 -14.68
CA THR A 175 7.09 -3.33 -14.54
C THR A 175 7.30 -4.76 -14.03
N ALA A 176 6.21 -5.42 -13.66
CA ALA A 176 6.21 -6.83 -13.27
C ALA A 176 5.09 -7.60 -13.98
N THR A 177 5.27 -8.93 -14.13
CA THR A 177 4.29 -9.86 -14.78
C THR A 177 3.90 -11.02 -13.86
N THR A 178 3.98 -10.82 -12.54
CA THR A 178 3.86 -11.87 -11.52
C THR A 178 2.44 -12.42 -11.28
N ASP A 179 1.43 -11.81 -11.89
CA ASP A 179 0.01 -12.11 -11.70
C ASP A 179 -0.79 -12.01 -13.01
N GLY A 180 -0.12 -12.23 -14.15
CA GLY A 180 -0.71 -12.26 -15.48
C GLY A 180 -0.31 -11.04 -16.32
N PRO A 181 -1.07 -9.93 -16.31
CA PRO A 181 -0.75 -8.74 -17.08
C PRO A 181 0.54 -8.04 -16.65
N VAL A 182 1.12 -7.25 -17.56
CA VAL A 182 2.21 -6.32 -17.25
C VAL A 182 1.66 -5.20 -16.37
N ARG A 183 2.18 -5.08 -15.16
CA ARG A 183 1.73 -4.08 -14.18
C ARG A 183 2.81 -3.10 -13.76
N PHE A 184 2.38 -1.89 -13.45
CA PHE A 184 3.20 -0.93 -12.72
C PHE A 184 3.56 -1.54 -11.36
N THR A 185 4.81 -1.34 -10.98
CA THR A 185 5.31 -1.74 -9.66
C THR A 185 5.29 -0.54 -8.75
N ALA A 186 5.14 -0.80 -7.45
CA ALA A 186 5.44 0.23 -6.47
C ALA A 186 6.95 0.53 -6.55
N PRO A 187 7.35 1.80 -6.35
CA PRO A 187 8.72 2.24 -6.58
C PRO A 187 9.72 1.51 -5.66
#